data_AF-A0A093YMJ5-F1
#
_entry.id   AF-A0A093YMJ5-F1
#
_cell.length_a   1.000
_cell.length_b   1.000
_cell.length_c   1.000
_cell.angle_alpha   90.00
_cell.angle_beta   90.00
_cell.angle_gamma   90.00
#
_symmetry.space_group_name_H-M   'P 1'
#
loop_
_entity.id
_entity.type
_entity.pdbx_description
1 polymer ?
#
loop_
_entity_poly.entity_id
_entity_poly.type
_entity_poly.pdbx_seq_one_letter_code
_entity_poly.pdbx_strand_id
1 'polypeptide(L)'
;MPIFDARDILSFPGGNNASDTIIGGINFNLTTLNHWNYTLYTNGTLSNNSNCFLTFAPYTPHLLANGTFLNTTSCYSPLKGIGNRAKPGIALGVFFGLSLVFTMVNLRKHGKLFLPSEKRFHAIGRRWQWYWMLWVAACGMASGFTSVDVDRYYLPEWPLILNSIFWYLMIPSTLAIVWESVRHWGSWQERQLIDPDPFVLSQNDKRGRREFYMPLVFYGFGFL
;
A
#
# COMPACT_ATOMS: atom_id res chain seq x y z
N MET A 1 8.96 22.74 2.41
CA MET A 1 7.84 22.42 3.32
C MET A 1 8.45 21.71 4.51
N PRO A 2 8.22 22.15 5.75
CA PRO A 2 8.76 21.45 6.91
C PRO A 2 8.23 20.02 6.92
N ILE A 3 9.13 19.07 7.23
CA ILE A 3 8.88 17.62 7.20
C ILE A 3 7.94 17.20 8.34
N PHE A 4 7.80 18.05 9.35
CA PHE A 4 6.96 17.86 10.52
C PHE A 4 6.40 19.22 10.92
N ASP A 5 5.08 19.38 10.84
CA ASP A 5 4.38 20.53 11.40
C ASP A 5 3.72 20.04 12.69
N ALA A 6 4.31 20.37 13.82
CA ALA A 6 3.77 19.99 15.12
C ALA A 6 2.40 20.68 15.27
N ARG A 7 1.33 19.88 15.25
CA ARG A 7 -0.04 20.37 15.43
C ARG A 7 -0.20 20.80 16.89
N ASP A 8 -0.04 22.08 17.15
CA ASP A 8 -0.44 22.63 18.44
C ASP A 8 -1.96 22.87 18.46
N ILE A 9 -2.54 22.54 19.62
CA ILE A 9 -3.93 22.83 19.91
C ILE A 9 -4.02 24.34 20.16
N LEU A 10 -4.74 25.03 19.28
CA LEU A 10 -5.01 26.45 19.46
C LEU A 10 -6.24 26.61 20.35
N SER A 11 -6.16 27.56 21.28
CA SER A 11 -7.36 28.09 21.91
C SER A 11 -8.23 28.75 20.84
N PHE A 12 -9.54 28.63 20.98
CA PHE A 12 -10.45 29.27 20.04
C PHE A 12 -10.27 30.80 20.10
N PRO A 13 -10.10 31.47 18.95
CA PRO A 13 -10.00 32.92 18.90
C PRO A 13 -11.33 33.55 19.33
N GLY A 14 -11.26 34.66 20.08
CA GLY A 14 -12.46 35.39 20.51
C GLY A 14 -13.26 35.91 19.32
N GLY A 15 -14.58 35.76 19.38
CA GLY A 15 -15.51 36.35 18.43
C GLY A 15 -16.13 37.66 18.92
N ASN A 16 -17.22 38.08 18.27
CA ASN A 16 -17.96 39.29 18.64
C ASN A 16 -18.65 39.19 20.02
N ASN A 17 -18.93 37.97 20.48
CA ASN A 17 -19.54 37.66 21.77
C ASN A 17 -18.73 36.58 22.51
N ALA A 18 -18.94 36.45 23.82
CA ALA A 18 -18.34 35.39 24.63
C ALA A 18 -18.78 33.96 24.23
N SER A 19 -19.92 33.84 23.52
CA SER A 19 -20.45 32.59 23.00
C SER A 19 -19.95 32.22 21.60
N ASP A 20 -19.23 33.12 20.94
CA ASP A 20 -18.94 33.02 19.50
C ASP A 20 -17.43 33.06 19.26
N THR A 21 -16.97 32.39 18.20
CA THR A 21 -15.57 32.38 17.77
C THR A 21 -15.50 32.63 16.28
N ILE A 22 -14.44 33.32 15.83
CA ILE A 22 -14.24 33.63 14.42
C ILE A 22 -13.15 32.73 13.86
N ILE A 23 -13.51 31.83 12.96
CA ILE A 23 -12.55 30.93 12.29
C ILE A 23 -12.68 31.14 10.79
N GLY A 24 -11.58 31.50 10.11
CA GLY A 24 -11.58 31.71 8.66
C GLY A 24 -12.52 32.83 8.19
N GLY A 25 -12.85 33.80 9.06
CA GLY A 25 -13.77 34.91 8.77
C GLY A 25 -15.26 34.59 8.96
N ILE A 26 -15.60 33.40 9.46
CA ILE A 26 -16.98 32.98 9.75
C ILE A 26 -17.19 32.86 11.25
N ASN A 27 -18.36 33.29 11.73
CA ASN A 27 -18.78 33.12 13.12
C ASN A 27 -19.25 31.69 13.39
N PHE A 28 -18.63 31.04 14.37
CA PHE A 28 -19.02 29.75 14.90
C PHE A 28 -19.52 29.92 16.34
N ASN A 29 -20.47 29.08 16.76
CA ASN A 29 -20.96 29.06 18.13
C ASN A 29 -20.02 28.18 19.00
N LEU A 30 -19.29 28.80 19.92
CA LEU A 30 -18.32 28.16 20.80
C LEU A 30 -18.98 27.13 21.72
N THR A 31 -20.20 27.39 22.19
CA THR A 31 -20.91 26.43 23.07
C THR A 31 -21.18 25.11 22.34
N THR A 32 -21.54 25.18 21.06
CA THR A 32 -21.76 23.98 20.25
C THR A 32 -20.46 23.26 19.91
N LEU A 33 -19.39 24.00 19.59
CA LEU A 33 -18.07 23.40 19.35
C LEU A 33 -17.55 22.64 20.59
N ASN A 34 -17.73 23.22 21.77
CA ASN A 34 -17.35 22.59 23.04
C ASN A 34 -18.25 21.40 23.39
N HIS A 35 -19.57 21.51 23.16
CA HIS A 35 -20.50 20.41 23.41
C HIS A 35 -20.15 19.16 22.59
N TRP A 36 -19.71 19.37 21.35
CA TRP A 36 -19.25 18.31 20.47
C TRP A 36 -17.72 18.13 20.49
N ASN A 37 -17.00 18.62 21.51
CA ASN A 37 -15.56 18.41 21.70
C ASN A 37 -14.68 18.64 20.46
N TYR A 38 -14.99 19.67 19.67
CA TYR A 38 -14.14 20.06 18.55
C TYR A 38 -12.91 20.83 19.05
N THR A 39 -11.77 20.57 18.44
CA THR A 39 -10.50 21.27 18.69
C THR A 39 -9.99 21.92 17.42
N LEU A 40 -9.46 23.14 17.56
CA LEU A 40 -8.83 23.88 16.46
C LEU A 40 -7.32 23.67 16.49
N TYR A 41 -6.72 23.46 15.32
CA TYR A 41 -5.28 23.26 15.16
C TYR A 41 -4.64 24.39 14.36
N THR A 42 -3.34 24.62 14.59
CA THR A 42 -2.49 25.59 13.87
C THR A 42 -2.59 25.49 12.34
N ASN A 43 -2.82 24.29 11.82
CA ASN A 43 -2.96 24.04 10.38
C ASN A 43 -4.33 24.44 9.80
N GLY A 44 -5.15 25.21 10.53
CA GLY A 44 -6.47 25.63 10.06
C GLY A 44 -7.42 24.45 9.85
N THR A 45 -7.38 23.49 10.78
CA THR A 45 -8.26 22.31 10.77
C THR A 45 -9.00 22.20 12.08
N LEU A 46 -10.24 21.71 12.00
CA LEU A 46 -11.14 21.50 13.13
C LEU A 46 -11.48 20.02 13.20
N SER A 47 -11.22 19.36 14.34
CA SER A 47 -11.54 17.94 14.47
C SER A 47 -12.13 17.56 15.81
N ASN A 48 -12.96 16.53 15.82
CA ASN A 48 -13.52 15.90 17.01
C ASN A 48 -13.28 14.38 16.93
N ASN A 49 -12.00 13.97 16.94
CA ASN A 49 -11.46 12.59 16.85
C ASN A 49 -11.92 11.68 15.69
N SER A 50 -13.17 11.77 15.27
CA SER A 50 -13.89 11.02 14.25
C SER A 50 -14.00 11.83 12.96
N ASN A 51 -14.36 13.12 13.07
CA ASN A 51 -14.52 14.02 11.94
C ASN A 51 -13.42 15.08 11.96
N CYS A 52 -12.88 15.40 10.78
CA CYS A 52 -11.91 16.47 10.58
C CYS A 52 -12.32 17.31 9.36
N PHE A 53 -12.42 18.62 9.58
CA PHE A 53 -12.80 19.60 8.56
C PHE A 53 -11.73 20.68 8.42
N LEU A 54 -11.64 21.24 7.21
CA LEU A 54 -10.79 22.40 6.95
C LEU A 54 -11.53 23.68 7.32
N THR A 55 -10.80 24.71 7.76
CA THR A 55 -11.41 25.97 8.22
C THR A 55 -10.80 27.21 7.56
N PHE A 56 -10.26 27.06 6.35
CA PHE A 56 -9.70 28.15 5.54
C PHE A 56 -10.43 28.29 4.20
N ALA A 57 -10.45 29.49 3.63
CA ALA A 57 -11.13 29.74 2.35
C ALA A 57 -10.47 28.95 1.21
N PRO A 58 -11.23 28.35 0.26
CA PRO A 58 -12.69 28.41 0.08
C PRO A 58 -13.48 27.31 0.81
N TYR A 59 -12.83 26.58 1.73
CA TYR A 59 -13.34 25.35 2.35
C TYR A 59 -13.94 25.56 3.74
N THR A 60 -14.28 26.80 4.08
CA THR A 60 -14.82 27.18 5.38
C THR A 60 -16.24 26.64 5.56
N PRO A 61 -16.50 25.78 6.56
CA PRO A 61 -17.80 25.17 6.77
C PRO A 61 -18.73 26.08 7.57
N HIS A 62 -20.04 25.82 7.51
CA HIS A 62 -21.03 26.47 8.38
C HIS A 62 -21.57 25.49 9.42
N LEU A 63 -21.55 25.87 10.69
CA LEU A 63 -22.07 25.05 11.78
C LEU A 63 -23.52 25.43 12.11
N LEU A 64 -24.42 24.45 12.13
CA LEU A 64 -25.79 24.64 12.63
C LEU A 64 -25.84 24.45 14.14
N ALA A 65 -26.85 25.03 14.78
CA ALA A 65 -27.13 24.84 16.20
C ALA A 65 -27.27 23.37 16.62
N ASN A 66 -27.69 22.50 15.69
CA ASN A 66 -27.83 21.05 15.91
C ASN A 66 -26.49 20.29 15.88
N GLY A 67 -25.36 20.96 15.63
CA GLY A 67 -24.03 20.34 15.57
C GLY A 67 -23.62 19.80 14.18
N THR A 68 -24.48 19.95 13.18
CA THR A 68 -24.20 19.53 11.80
C THR A 68 -23.44 20.62 11.05
N PHE A 69 -22.41 20.23 10.30
CA PHE A 69 -21.72 21.16 9.42
C PHE A 69 -22.26 21.08 7.98
N LEU A 70 -22.44 22.24 7.33
CA LEU A 70 -22.77 22.39 5.91
C LEU A 70 -21.56 22.85 5.11
N ASN A 71 -21.53 22.50 3.82
CA ASN A 71 -20.46 22.85 2.87
C ASN A 71 -19.06 22.52 3.41
N THR A 72 -18.92 21.32 3.98
CA THR A 72 -17.65 20.88 4.54
C THR A 72 -16.79 20.22 3.48
N THR A 73 -15.49 20.36 3.66
CA THR A 73 -14.52 19.45 3.07
C THR A 73 -13.75 18.74 4.16
N SER A 74 -13.67 17.42 4.03
CA SER A 74 -12.85 16.61 4.92
C SER A 74 -11.37 17.00 4.80
N CYS A 75 -10.67 16.93 5.93
CA CYS A 75 -9.21 17.02 6.00
C CYS A 75 -8.48 16.00 5.11
N TYR A 76 -9.16 14.89 4.78
CA TYR A 76 -8.64 13.79 3.98
C TYR A 76 -9.04 13.91 2.50
N SER A 77 -9.54 15.07 2.09
CA SER A 77 -9.88 15.33 0.70
C SER A 77 -8.61 15.60 -0.14
N PRO A 78 -8.54 15.13 -1.40
CA PRO A 78 -7.39 15.34 -2.28
C PRO A 78 -7.40 16.76 -2.89
N LEU A 79 -6.97 17.74 -2.10
CA LEU A 79 -6.99 19.17 -2.44
C LEU A 79 -5.70 19.70 -3.03
N LYS A 80 -4.56 19.09 -2.68
CA LYS A 80 -3.26 19.51 -3.19
C LYS A 80 -3.05 18.97 -4.60
N GLY A 81 -2.28 19.71 -5.39
CA GLY A 81 -1.83 19.27 -6.71
C GLY A 81 -0.88 18.07 -6.63
N ILE A 82 -0.53 17.52 -7.79
CA ILE A 82 0.43 16.41 -7.89
C ILE A 82 1.81 16.90 -7.46
N GLY A 83 2.29 16.38 -6.33
CA GLY A 83 3.60 16.71 -5.78
C GLY A 83 4.76 15.99 -6.49
N ASN A 84 5.97 16.22 -5.97
CA ASN A 84 7.19 15.63 -6.53
C ASN A 84 7.32 14.13 -6.27
N ARG A 85 6.62 13.58 -5.27
CA ARG A 85 6.64 12.13 -4.97
C ARG A 85 5.65 11.38 -5.85
N ALA A 86 4.52 11.99 -6.16
CA ALA A 86 3.49 11.41 -7.03
C ALA A 86 3.99 11.18 -8.47
N LYS A 87 4.85 12.06 -9.01
CA LYS A 87 5.42 11.93 -10.36
C LYS A 87 6.18 10.60 -10.58
N PRO A 88 7.24 10.28 -9.81
CA PRO A 88 7.93 8.99 -9.93
C PRO A 88 7.02 7.82 -9.52
N GLY A 89 6.10 8.03 -8.57
CA GLY A 89 5.14 7.01 -8.17
C GLY A 89 4.21 6.55 -9.30
N ILE A 90 3.67 7.49 -10.08
CA ILE A 90 2.87 7.19 -11.28
C ILE A 90 3.72 6.44 -12.31
N ALA A 91 4.93 6.93 -12.59
CA ALA A 91 5.83 6.28 -13.54
C ALA A 91 6.11 4.82 -13.14
N LEU A 92 6.49 4.59 -11.87
CA LEU A 92 6.71 3.25 -11.33
C LEU A 92 5.45 2.40 -11.38
N GLY A 93 4.28 2.95 -11.01
CA GLY A 93 3.00 2.25 -11.09
C GLY A 93 2.68 1.76 -12.50
N VAL A 94 2.93 2.59 -13.52
CA VAL A 94 2.76 2.21 -14.94
C VAL A 94 3.75 1.13 -15.34
N PHE A 95 5.04 1.24 -14.97
CA PHE A 95 6.03 0.20 -15.26
C PHE A 95 5.69 -1.13 -14.58
N PHE A 96 5.18 -1.12 -13.35
CA PHE A 96 4.68 -2.31 -12.68
C PHE A 96 3.42 -2.87 -13.35
N GLY A 97 2.55 -2.03 -13.92
CA GLY A 97 1.43 -2.49 -14.74
C GLY A 97 1.86 -3.17 -16.03
N LEU A 98 2.84 -2.62 -16.73
CA LEU A 98 3.41 -3.27 -17.91
C LEU A 98 4.07 -4.59 -17.54
N SER A 99 4.86 -4.64 -16.46
CA SER A 99 5.51 -5.88 -16.01
C SER A 99 4.49 -6.95 -15.59
N LEU A 100 3.34 -6.56 -15.03
CA LEU A 100 2.23 -7.46 -14.73
C LEU A 100 1.68 -8.12 -16.01
N VAL A 101 1.50 -7.37 -17.09
CA VAL A 101 1.05 -7.93 -18.38
C VAL A 101 2.09 -8.90 -18.94
N PHE A 102 3.36 -8.53 -18.95
CA PHE A 102 4.44 -9.40 -19.44
C PHE A 102 4.57 -10.69 -18.61
N THR A 103 4.44 -10.60 -17.29
CA THR A 103 4.49 -11.76 -16.40
C THR A 103 3.31 -12.71 -16.62
N MET A 104 2.11 -12.20 -16.91
CA MET A 104 0.95 -13.04 -17.30
C MET A 104 1.19 -13.78 -18.61
N VAL A 105 1.74 -13.12 -19.63
CA VAL A 105 2.07 -13.74 -20.93
C VAL A 105 3.10 -14.85 -20.72
N ASN A 106 4.15 -14.58 -19.95
CA ASN A 106 5.18 -15.56 -19.63
C ASN A 106 4.65 -16.72 -18.79
N LEU A 107 3.81 -16.46 -17.80
CA LEU A 107 3.14 -17.50 -17.01
C LEU A 107 2.29 -18.41 -17.90
N ARG A 108 1.56 -17.86 -18.88
CA ARG A 108 0.80 -18.67 -19.84
C ARG A 108 1.71 -19.55 -20.69
N LYS A 109 2.86 -19.02 -21.14
CA LYS A 109 3.84 -19.78 -21.95
C LYS A 109 4.50 -20.89 -21.13
N HIS A 110 5.01 -20.58 -19.93
CA HIS A 110 5.71 -21.52 -19.06
C HIS A 110 4.77 -22.44 -18.27
N GLY A 111 3.49 -22.10 -18.20
CA GLY A 111 2.45 -22.89 -17.55
C GLY A 111 1.96 -24.07 -18.38
N LYS A 112 2.15 -24.07 -19.71
CA LYS A 112 1.75 -25.20 -20.56
C LYS A 112 2.64 -26.42 -20.29
N LEU A 113 2.00 -27.56 -20.02
CA LEU A 113 2.69 -28.86 -19.99
C LEU A 113 2.63 -29.46 -21.39
N PHE A 114 3.80 -29.71 -21.97
CA PHE A 114 3.93 -30.46 -23.23
C PHE A 114 4.36 -31.92 -23.01
N LEU A 115 4.53 -32.32 -21.74
CA LEU A 115 4.89 -33.67 -21.33
C LEU A 115 3.72 -34.30 -20.58
N PRO A 116 3.56 -35.64 -20.61
CA PRO A 116 2.50 -36.34 -19.88
C PRO A 116 2.54 -36.04 -18.38
N SER A 117 1.35 -35.95 -17.77
CA SER A 117 1.18 -35.68 -16.32
C SER A 117 1.81 -36.74 -15.40
N GLU A 118 2.13 -37.91 -15.93
CA GLU A 118 2.57 -39.08 -15.16
C GLU A 118 4.07 -39.05 -14.80
N LYS A 119 4.86 -38.12 -15.35
CA LYS A 119 6.29 -38.01 -14.98
C LYS A 119 6.43 -37.45 -13.56
N ARG A 120 7.42 -37.98 -12.82
CA ARG A 120 7.89 -37.62 -11.45
C ARG A 120 7.90 -36.12 -11.09
N PHE A 121 7.85 -35.21 -12.07
CA PHE A 121 7.97 -33.77 -11.87
C PHE A 121 6.71 -32.97 -12.21
N HIS A 122 6.14 -32.32 -11.20
CA HIS A 122 4.98 -31.45 -11.35
C HIS A 122 5.36 -30.05 -11.90
N ALA A 123 4.42 -29.41 -12.60
CA ALA A 123 4.57 -28.06 -13.13
C ALA A 123 4.65 -26.96 -12.05
N ILE A 124 4.30 -27.31 -10.81
CA ILE A 124 4.03 -26.38 -9.71
C ILE A 124 5.25 -25.48 -9.43
N GLY A 125 6.46 -26.06 -9.34
CA GLY A 125 7.69 -25.29 -9.09
C GLY A 125 8.02 -24.27 -10.18
N ARG A 126 7.65 -24.56 -11.44
CA ARG A 126 7.87 -23.64 -12.57
C ARG A 126 6.93 -22.43 -12.57
N ARG A 127 5.72 -22.59 -12.03
CA ARG A 127 4.70 -21.52 -11.96
C ARG A 127 4.88 -20.61 -10.74
N TRP A 128 5.44 -21.13 -9.64
CA TRP A 128 5.50 -20.42 -8.36
C TRP A 128 6.27 -19.09 -8.43
N GLN A 129 7.42 -19.06 -9.11
CA GLN A 129 8.18 -17.82 -9.34
C GLN A 129 7.33 -16.71 -10.00
N TRP A 130 6.45 -17.10 -10.95
CA TRP A 130 5.61 -16.16 -11.68
C TRP A 130 4.45 -15.65 -10.83
N TYR A 131 3.90 -16.46 -9.92
CA TYR A 131 2.90 -16.01 -8.96
C TYR A 131 3.47 -14.95 -8.00
N TRP A 132 4.71 -15.16 -7.53
CA TRP A 132 5.40 -14.16 -6.72
C TRP A 132 5.72 -12.88 -7.51
N MET A 133 6.10 -12.99 -8.79
CA MET A 133 6.28 -11.82 -9.67
C MET A 133 4.97 -11.04 -9.86
N LEU A 134 3.83 -11.72 -10.02
CA LEU A 134 2.52 -11.07 -10.09
C LEU A 134 2.18 -10.33 -8.79
N TRP A 135 2.47 -10.95 -7.65
CA TRP A 135 2.27 -10.33 -6.33
C TRP A 135 3.13 -9.07 -6.16
N VAL A 136 4.43 -9.14 -6.47
CA VAL A 136 5.33 -7.97 -6.41
C VAL A 136 4.86 -6.87 -7.35
N ALA A 137 4.44 -7.20 -8.58
CA ALA A 137 3.93 -6.22 -9.53
C ALA A 137 2.64 -5.56 -9.04
N ALA A 138 1.72 -6.32 -8.42
CA ALA A 138 0.52 -5.78 -7.81
C ALA A 138 0.82 -4.85 -6.63
N CYS A 139 1.72 -5.24 -5.72
CA CYS A 139 2.15 -4.38 -4.62
C CYS A 139 2.85 -3.11 -5.12
N GLY A 140 3.72 -3.23 -6.13
CA GLY A 140 4.41 -2.09 -6.73
C GLY A 140 3.46 -1.11 -7.41
N MET A 141 2.44 -1.63 -8.10
CA MET A 141 1.37 -0.82 -8.70
C MET A 141 0.52 -0.11 -7.63
N ALA A 142 0.07 -0.84 -6.61
CA ALA A 142 -0.72 -0.28 -5.52
C ALA A 142 0.06 0.79 -4.74
N SER A 143 1.34 0.56 -4.47
CA SER A 143 2.23 1.57 -3.87
C SER A 143 2.38 2.79 -4.79
N GLY A 144 2.62 2.57 -6.08
CA GLY A 144 2.74 3.66 -7.06
C GLY A 144 1.51 4.58 -7.08
N PHE A 145 0.30 4.01 -7.11
CA PHE A 145 -0.92 4.82 -7.11
C PHE A 145 -1.22 5.47 -5.76
N THR A 146 -1.06 4.76 -4.65
CA THR A 146 -1.26 5.34 -3.31
C THR A 146 -0.32 6.51 -3.02
N SER A 147 0.87 6.53 -3.65
CA SER A 147 1.79 7.67 -3.54
C SER A 147 1.23 8.99 -4.10
N VAL A 148 0.27 8.92 -5.04
CA VAL A 148 -0.43 10.09 -5.58
C VAL A 148 -1.33 10.69 -4.51
N ASP A 149 -2.10 9.84 -3.84
CA ASP A 149 -3.02 10.27 -2.80
C ASP A 149 -2.29 10.82 -1.57
N VAL A 150 -1.09 10.29 -1.25
CA VAL A 150 -0.22 10.85 -0.21
C VAL A 150 0.13 12.32 -0.47
N ASP A 151 0.43 12.69 -1.71
CA ASP A 151 0.76 14.08 -2.05
C ASP A 151 -0.49 14.97 -2.14
N ARG A 152 -1.62 14.40 -2.58
CA ARG A 152 -2.86 15.16 -2.80
C ARG A 152 -3.63 15.46 -1.51
N TYR A 153 -3.54 14.58 -0.51
CA TYR A 153 -4.30 14.75 0.72
C TYR A 153 -3.76 15.94 1.53
N TYR A 154 -4.67 16.68 2.16
CA TYR A 154 -4.25 17.81 3.00
C TYR A 154 -3.52 17.30 4.25
N LEU A 155 -4.10 16.31 4.93
CA LEU A 155 -3.51 15.57 6.04
C LEU A 155 -3.22 14.11 5.64
N PRO A 156 -2.06 13.54 6.02
CA PRO A 156 -1.76 12.14 5.75
C PRO A 156 -2.67 11.22 6.56
N GLU A 157 -3.11 10.12 5.93
CA GLU A 157 -4.01 9.14 6.52
C GLU A 157 -3.72 7.74 5.93
N TRP A 158 -4.76 7.02 5.48
CA TRP A 158 -4.67 5.70 4.90
C TRP A 158 -3.70 5.56 3.72
N PRO A 159 -3.63 6.49 2.75
CA PRO A 159 -2.73 6.33 1.60
C PRO A 159 -1.26 6.19 2.00
N LEU A 160 -0.83 6.87 3.06
CA LEU A 160 0.56 6.80 3.53
C LEU A 160 0.87 5.43 4.14
N ILE A 161 -0.07 4.90 4.93
CA ILE A 161 0.04 3.58 5.55
C ILE A 161 0.06 2.50 4.47
N LEU A 162 -0.89 2.55 3.53
CA LEU A 162 -0.98 1.60 2.42
C LEU A 162 0.28 1.63 1.55
N ASN A 163 0.76 2.83 1.21
CA ASN A 163 2.00 2.99 0.44
C ASN A 163 3.18 2.28 1.14
N SER A 164 3.31 2.49 2.45
CA SER A 164 4.40 1.91 3.25
C SER A 164 4.27 0.40 3.39
N ILE A 165 3.06 -0.12 3.64
CA ILE A 165 2.80 -1.56 3.75
C ILE A 165 3.10 -2.28 2.44
N PHE A 166 2.60 -1.77 1.31
CA PHE A 166 2.86 -2.41 0.02
C PHE A 166 4.34 -2.37 -0.36
N TRP A 167 5.04 -1.29 -0.04
CA TRP A 167 6.48 -1.22 -0.26
C TRP A 167 7.25 -2.21 0.60
N TYR A 168 6.87 -2.34 1.88
CA TYR A 168 7.46 -3.31 2.78
C TYR A 168 7.22 -4.75 2.31
N LEU A 169 5.98 -5.09 1.91
CA LEU A 169 5.62 -6.42 1.41
C LEU A 169 6.38 -6.84 0.14
N MET A 170 6.85 -5.88 -0.66
CA MET A 170 7.67 -6.20 -1.84
C MET A 170 9.02 -6.83 -1.47
N ILE A 171 9.62 -6.50 -0.33
CA ILE A 171 10.94 -7.00 0.08
C ILE A 171 10.95 -8.53 0.29
N PRO A 172 10.13 -9.12 1.18
CA PRO A 172 10.09 -10.57 1.32
C PRO A 172 9.60 -11.26 0.04
N SER A 173 8.74 -10.60 -0.72
CA SER A 173 8.21 -11.14 -1.97
C SER A 173 9.26 -11.21 -3.09
N THR A 174 10.17 -10.24 -3.20
CA THR A 174 11.26 -10.30 -4.17
C THR A 174 12.28 -11.38 -3.80
N LEU A 175 12.53 -11.59 -2.52
CA LEU A 175 13.34 -12.72 -2.05
C LEU A 175 12.68 -14.06 -2.37
N ALA A 176 11.35 -14.16 -2.23
CA ALA A 176 10.60 -15.35 -2.64
C ALA A 176 10.74 -15.63 -4.14
N ILE A 177 10.75 -14.60 -4.99
CA ILE A 177 11.02 -14.76 -6.43
C ILE A 177 12.42 -15.36 -6.65
N VAL A 178 13.45 -14.77 -6.02
CA VAL A 178 14.84 -15.23 -6.18
C VAL A 178 14.96 -16.68 -5.73
N TRP A 179 14.43 -17.02 -4.57
CA TRP A 179 14.48 -18.39 -4.08
C TRP A 179 13.77 -19.38 -5.00
N GLU A 180 12.56 -19.07 -5.44
CA GLU A 180 11.79 -19.95 -6.29
C GLU A 180 12.42 -20.13 -7.67
N SER A 181 13.11 -19.09 -8.17
CA SER A 181 13.91 -19.22 -9.39
C SER A 181 15.11 -20.15 -9.21
N VAL A 182 15.84 -20.07 -8.08
CA VAL A 182 16.94 -20.99 -7.74
C VAL A 182 16.42 -22.41 -7.53
N ARG A 183 15.30 -22.60 -6.82
CA ARG A 183 14.66 -23.91 -6.62
C ARG A 183 14.23 -24.52 -7.95
N HIS A 184 13.61 -23.72 -8.82
CA HIS A 184 13.25 -24.16 -10.15
C HIS A 184 14.48 -24.59 -10.96
N TRP A 185 15.58 -23.84 -10.91
CA TRP A 185 16.84 -24.20 -11.56
C TRP A 185 17.41 -25.52 -11.04
N GLY A 186 17.43 -25.73 -9.72
CA GLY A 186 17.84 -26.99 -9.11
C GLY A 186 17.01 -28.18 -9.59
N SER A 187 15.68 -28.02 -9.64
CA SER A 187 14.78 -29.06 -10.17
C SER A 187 15.00 -29.34 -11.66
N TRP A 188 15.43 -28.34 -12.43
CA TRP A 188 15.74 -28.51 -13.85
C TRP A 188 17.06 -29.27 -14.05
N GLN A 189 18.09 -28.98 -13.24
CA GLN A 189 19.34 -29.74 -13.22
C GLN A 189 19.10 -31.22 -12.84
N GLU A 190 18.24 -31.48 -11.87
CA GLU A 190 17.87 -32.86 -11.49
C GLU A 190 17.26 -33.64 -12.66
N ARG A 191 16.41 -32.98 -13.46
CA ARG A 191 15.82 -33.58 -14.67
C ARG A 191 16.87 -33.94 -15.71
N GLN A 192 17.88 -33.09 -15.90
CA GLN A 192 18.97 -33.39 -16.84
C GLN A 192 19.76 -34.64 -16.45
N LEU A 193 19.84 -34.95 -15.15
CA LEU A 193 20.51 -36.16 -14.64
C LEU A 193 19.62 -37.40 -14.69
N ILE A 194 18.29 -37.24 -14.53
CA ILE A 194 17.32 -38.34 -14.47
C ILE A 194 16.82 -38.77 -15.86
N ASP A 195 16.72 -37.84 -16.82
CA ASP A 195 16.28 -38.19 -18.18
C ASP A 195 17.18 -39.25 -18.86
N PRO A 196 18.53 -39.25 -18.67
CA PRO A 196 19.40 -40.33 -19.14
C PRO A 196 19.32 -41.63 -18.32
N ASP A 197 19.24 -41.54 -16.99
CA ASP A 197 19.13 -42.69 -16.10
C ASP A 197 18.16 -42.41 -14.93
N PRO A 198 16.95 -43.02 -14.96
CA PRO A 198 15.91 -42.81 -13.96
C PRO A 198 16.26 -43.25 -12.54
N PHE A 199 17.30 -44.06 -12.35
CA PHE A 199 17.63 -44.69 -11.06
C PHE A 199 18.79 -44.02 -10.32
N VAL A 200 19.42 -42.99 -10.90
CA VAL A 200 20.56 -42.26 -10.29
C VAL A 200 20.16 -41.60 -8.96
N LEU A 201 18.92 -41.12 -8.86
CA LEU A 201 18.43 -40.38 -7.69
C LEU A 201 17.19 -41.04 -7.10
N SER A 202 17.21 -41.22 -5.78
CA SER A 202 16.07 -41.75 -5.02
C SER A 202 14.79 -40.97 -5.32
N GLN A 203 13.67 -41.67 -5.48
CA GLN A 203 12.35 -41.05 -5.71
C GLN A 203 11.79 -40.33 -4.47
N ASN A 204 12.38 -40.55 -3.29
CA ASN A 204 11.94 -39.92 -2.06
C ASN A 204 12.48 -38.49 -1.94
N ASP A 205 11.65 -37.52 -2.29
CA ASP A 205 12.01 -36.10 -2.30
C ASP A 205 11.96 -35.44 -0.90
N LYS A 206 12.76 -35.95 0.04
CA LYS A 206 12.93 -35.34 1.38
C LYS A 206 13.61 -33.97 1.29
N ARG A 207 14.48 -33.78 0.28
CA ARG A 207 15.21 -32.55 0.02
C ARG A 207 14.29 -31.46 -0.51
N GLY A 208 13.49 -31.73 -1.55
CA GLY A 208 12.57 -30.76 -2.13
C GLY A 208 11.48 -30.30 -1.16
N ARG A 209 11.02 -31.16 -0.24
CA ARG A 209 10.14 -30.73 0.87
C ARG A 209 10.82 -29.70 1.77
N ARG A 210 12.08 -29.93 2.16
CA ARG A 210 12.83 -28.98 3.01
C ARG A 210 13.08 -27.66 2.29
N GLU A 211 13.49 -27.72 1.02
CA GLU A 211 13.72 -26.55 0.16
C GLU A 211 12.44 -25.75 -0.13
N PHE A 212 11.25 -26.37 0.01
CA PHE A 212 9.97 -25.68 -0.12
C PHE A 212 9.47 -25.01 1.17
N TYR A 213 9.62 -25.66 2.33
CA TYR A 213 9.07 -25.14 3.59
C TYR A 213 9.99 -24.13 4.31
N MET A 214 11.31 -24.34 4.28
CA MET A 214 12.28 -23.46 4.93
C MET A 214 12.17 -21.97 4.54
N PRO A 215 11.95 -21.62 3.26
CA PRO A 215 11.82 -20.23 2.81
C PRO A 215 10.48 -19.62 3.23
N LEU A 216 9.39 -20.40 3.21
CA LEU A 216 8.07 -19.93 3.64
C LEU A 216 8.10 -19.50 5.12
N VAL A 217 8.85 -20.23 5.95
CA VAL A 217 9.10 -19.83 7.34
C VAL A 217 9.93 -18.54 7.39
N PHE A 218 11.01 -18.47 6.61
CA PHE A 218 11.86 -17.28 6.59
C PHE A 218 11.14 -16.01 6.12
N TYR A 219 10.27 -16.12 5.11
CA TYR A 219 9.44 -15.04 4.59
C TYR A 219 8.29 -14.68 5.52
N GLY A 220 7.58 -15.68 6.06
CA GLY A 220 6.42 -15.46 6.91
C GLY A 220 6.76 -14.81 8.25
N PHE A 221 7.93 -15.12 8.81
CA PHE A 221 8.41 -14.54 10.07
C PHE A 221 9.31 -13.31 9.87
N GLY A 222 9.61 -12.93 8.63
CA GLY A 222 10.40 -11.74 8.34
C GLY A 222 11.77 -11.76 9.00
N PHE A 223 12.48 -12.91 8.98
CA PHE A 223 13.85 -13.05 9.51
C PHE A 223 14.92 -12.32 8.67
N LEU A 224 14.56 -11.16 8.12
CA LEU A 224 15.42 -10.24 7.40
C LEU A 224 16.21 -9.34 8.35
#